data_AF-A0A2E7T0L0-F1
#
_entry.id   AF-A0A2E7T0L0-F1
#
_cell.length_a   1.000
_cell.length_b   1.000
_cell.length_c   1.000
_cell.angle_alpha   90.00
_cell.angle_beta   90.00
_cell.angle_gamma   90.00
#
_symmetry.space_group_name_H-M   'P 1'
#
loop_
_entity.id
_entity.type
_entity.pdbx_description
1 polymer ?
#
loop_
_entity_poly.entity_id
_entity_poly.type
_entity_poly.pdbx_seq_one_letter_code
_entity_poly.pdbx_strand_id
1 'polypeptide(L)'
;KDLLEEIPRIESAQKIPKRARKPKKKVKKKKPNQRKTVAETQSVQQYMVEASTHVSGTKDRSVIMFWLPHAWGSGQEAMETAITMVNEEKLGQCSFWQQGDRILMLCPLAFPRPQVVKLLMSYKMSKRAAILKEREHDWIRISNIMDEDANWQDELQPIGLYGNEIDSTTSFSASHLELEKRMGIFRQIRSAATFSGTQEPSLRIAVRE
;
A
#
# COMPACT_ATOMS: atom_id res chain seq x y z
N LYS A 1 53.26 -67.77 5.06
CA LYS A 1 53.12 -66.28 5.11
C LYS A 1 54.40 -65.60 4.63
N ASP A 2 55.29 -66.36 3.98
CA ASP A 2 56.72 -66.07 3.97
C ASP A 2 57.24 -65.55 2.62
N LEU A 3 56.39 -65.51 1.57
CA LEU A 3 56.78 -65.06 0.23
C LEU A 3 56.81 -63.52 0.06
N LEU A 4 56.30 -62.75 1.03
CA LEU A 4 56.27 -61.27 0.98
C LEU A 4 57.42 -60.62 1.78
N GLU A 5 58.15 -61.39 2.58
CA GLU A 5 59.26 -60.90 3.41
C GLU A 5 60.62 -60.96 2.69
N GLU A 6 60.73 -61.74 1.62
CA GLU A 6 61.96 -61.89 0.83
C GLU A 6 62.16 -60.80 -0.25
N ILE A 7 61.21 -59.87 -0.41
CA ILE A 7 61.35 -58.78 -1.38
C ILE A 7 62.19 -57.65 -0.75
N PRO A 8 63.37 -57.30 -1.30
CA PRO A 8 64.20 -56.25 -0.74
C PRO A 8 63.49 -54.89 -0.84
N ARG A 9 63.22 -54.28 0.33
CA ARG A 9 62.61 -52.96 0.41
C ARG A 9 63.67 -51.90 0.13
N ILE A 10 63.51 -51.17 -0.94
CA ILE A 10 64.34 -50.01 -1.29
C ILE A 10 64.09 -48.84 -0.31
N GLU A 11 65.15 -48.23 0.20
CA GLU A 11 65.06 -47.14 1.21
C GLU A 11 64.41 -45.87 0.67
N SER A 12 64.43 -45.68 -0.65
CA SER A 12 63.79 -44.54 -1.32
C SER A 12 62.26 -44.65 -1.41
N ALA A 13 61.66 -45.75 -0.95
CA ALA A 13 60.22 -45.93 -0.99
C ALA A 13 59.49 -44.97 -0.04
N GLN A 14 58.62 -44.12 -0.60
CA GLN A 14 57.78 -43.23 0.19
C GLN A 14 56.75 -44.03 1.02
N LYS A 15 56.75 -43.85 2.34
CA LYS A 15 55.79 -44.48 3.25
C LYS A 15 54.38 -43.91 3.05
N ILE A 16 53.47 -44.73 2.53
CA ILE A 16 52.06 -44.38 2.39
C ILE A 16 51.38 -44.44 3.78
N PRO A 17 50.67 -43.39 4.22
CA PRO A 17 49.93 -43.43 5.48
C PRO A 17 48.75 -44.39 5.40
N LYS A 18 48.58 -45.25 6.41
CA LYS A 18 47.48 -46.24 6.44
C LYS A 18 46.06 -45.64 6.55
N ARG A 19 45.92 -44.32 6.76
CA ARG A 19 44.63 -43.60 6.73
C ARG A 19 44.78 -42.21 6.11
N ALA A 20 43.90 -41.90 5.16
CA ALA A 20 43.83 -40.59 4.52
C ALA A 20 43.31 -39.52 5.50
N ARG A 21 44.05 -38.41 5.65
CA ARG A 21 43.60 -37.24 6.42
C ARG A 21 42.69 -36.37 5.54
N LYS A 22 41.47 -36.06 6.02
CA LYS A 22 40.57 -35.12 5.32
C LYS A 22 41.21 -33.73 5.26
N PRO A 23 41.17 -33.03 4.10
CA PRO A 23 41.72 -31.68 3.99
C PRO A 23 40.89 -30.70 4.85
N LYS A 24 41.57 -29.91 5.68
CA LYS A 24 40.95 -28.83 6.45
C LYS A 24 40.44 -27.75 5.48
N LYS A 25 39.14 -27.44 5.52
CA LYS A 25 38.55 -26.34 4.75
C LYS A 25 39.26 -25.03 5.12
N LYS A 26 39.94 -24.40 4.15
CA LYS A 26 40.51 -23.06 4.31
C LYS A 26 39.35 -22.07 4.45
N VAL A 27 39.25 -21.43 5.62
CA VAL A 27 38.33 -20.30 5.83
C VAL A 27 38.81 -19.14 4.96
N LYS A 28 38.02 -18.76 3.95
CA LYS A 28 38.28 -17.57 3.14
C LYS A 28 38.13 -16.34 4.05
N LYS A 29 39.24 -15.63 4.30
CA LYS A 29 39.18 -14.29 4.92
C LYS A 29 38.37 -13.37 4.00
N LYS A 30 37.26 -12.82 4.50
CA LYS A 30 36.46 -11.82 3.80
C LYS A 30 37.34 -10.59 3.59
N LYS A 31 37.48 -10.13 2.33
CA LYS A 31 38.09 -8.84 2.02
C LYS A 31 37.25 -7.73 2.67
N PRO A 32 37.85 -6.68 3.23
CA PRO A 32 37.09 -5.53 3.70
C PRO A 32 36.35 -4.93 2.51
N ASN A 33 35.05 -4.73 2.70
CA ASN A 33 34.13 -4.21 1.70
C ASN A 33 34.57 -2.77 1.39
N GLN A 34 35.19 -2.53 0.24
CA GLN A 34 35.39 -1.18 -0.25
C GLN A 34 33.99 -0.58 -0.44
N ARG A 35 33.61 0.33 0.47
CA ARG A 35 32.43 1.16 0.29
C ARG A 35 32.60 1.86 -1.04
N LYS A 36 31.76 1.53 -2.01
CA LYS A 36 31.54 2.38 -3.17
C LYS A 36 31.20 3.75 -2.61
N THR A 37 31.93 4.79 -3.02
CA THR A 37 31.50 6.17 -2.85
C THR A 37 30.12 6.27 -3.46
N VAL A 38 29.11 6.29 -2.59
CA VAL A 38 27.75 6.61 -2.98
C VAL A 38 27.83 8.07 -3.39
N ALA A 39 27.67 8.34 -4.69
CA ALA A 39 27.40 9.70 -5.12
C ALA A 39 26.19 10.17 -4.28
N GLU A 40 26.33 11.27 -3.54
CA GLU A 40 25.21 11.95 -2.92
C GLU A 40 24.23 12.31 -4.04
N THR A 41 23.30 11.41 -4.29
CA THR A 41 22.07 11.74 -4.98
C THR A 41 21.32 12.54 -3.93
N GLN A 42 21.23 13.86 -4.12
CA GLN A 42 20.29 14.67 -3.35
C GLN A 42 18.96 13.93 -3.40
N SER A 43 18.48 13.47 -2.25
CA SER A 43 17.18 12.84 -2.13
C SER A 43 16.15 13.91 -2.44
N VAL A 44 15.57 13.86 -3.64
CA VAL A 44 14.60 14.85 -4.10
C VAL A 44 13.38 14.77 -3.19
N GLN A 45 13.17 15.79 -2.35
CA GLN A 45 12.03 15.81 -1.44
C GLN A 45 10.72 15.94 -2.21
N GLN A 46 9.80 15.03 -1.93
CA GLN A 46 8.49 14.97 -2.55
C GLN A 46 7.41 15.39 -1.55
N TYR A 47 6.65 16.43 -1.90
CA TYR A 47 5.56 16.94 -1.07
C TYR A 47 4.21 16.48 -1.61
N MET A 48 3.30 16.09 -0.71
CA MET A 48 1.97 15.60 -1.08
C MET A 48 0.93 15.91 0.00
N VAL A 49 -0.33 16.06 -0.40
CA VAL A 49 -1.48 16.22 0.49
C VAL A 49 -2.14 14.86 0.67
N GLU A 50 -2.39 14.51 1.93
CA GLU A 50 -3.12 13.30 2.32
C GLU A 50 -4.38 13.67 3.12
N ALA A 51 -5.46 12.95 2.88
CA ALA A 51 -6.70 13.03 3.64
C ALA A 51 -6.85 11.82 4.57
N SER A 52 -7.37 12.04 5.77
CA SER A 52 -7.67 10.97 6.72
C SER A 52 -8.97 10.26 6.36
N THR A 53 -9.01 8.93 6.48
CA THR A 53 -10.26 8.15 6.35
C THR A 53 -11.19 8.26 7.56
N HIS A 54 -10.77 8.93 8.64
CA HIS A 54 -11.56 9.07 9.85
C HIS A 54 -12.65 10.12 9.72
N VAL A 55 -13.83 9.84 10.26
CA VAL A 55 -14.93 10.80 10.33
C VAL A 55 -14.77 11.64 11.60
N SER A 56 -14.15 12.81 11.46
CA SER A 56 -13.87 13.74 12.54
C SER A 56 -15.11 14.10 13.35
N GLY A 57 -15.02 14.05 14.68
CA GLY A 57 -16.16 14.25 15.59
C GLY A 57 -16.95 12.97 15.91
N THR A 58 -16.50 11.81 15.41
CA THR A 58 -17.03 10.50 15.81
C THR A 58 -15.93 9.69 16.52
N LYS A 59 -16.32 8.68 17.31
CA LYS A 59 -15.36 7.84 18.02
C LYS A 59 -14.73 6.77 17.14
N ASP A 60 -15.55 6.13 16.30
CA ASP A 60 -15.18 4.89 15.63
C ASP A 60 -15.71 4.78 14.20
N ARG A 61 -16.06 5.90 13.55
CA ARG A 61 -16.50 5.90 12.16
C ARG A 61 -15.35 6.20 11.19
N SER A 62 -15.40 5.54 10.04
CA SER A 62 -14.47 5.72 8.93
C SER A 62 -15.21 5.58 7.61
N VAL A 63 -14.68 6.24 6.59
CA VAL A 63 -15.12 6.04 5.20
C VAL A 63 -14.27 4.97 4.52
N ILE A 64 -14.74 4.50 3.36
CA ILE A 64 -13.93 3.68 2.48
C ILE A 64 -13.28 4.60 1.46
N MET A 65 -11.97 4.80 1.57
CA MET A 65 -11.22 5.65 0.66
C MET A 65 -9.86 5.02 0.39
N PHE A 66 -9.53 4.75 -0.87
CA PHE A 66 -8.24 4.19 -1.24
C PHE A 66 -7.97 4.29 -2.74
N TRP A 67 -6.67 4.28 -3.08
CA TRP A 67 -6.22 3.99 -4.43
C TRP A 67 -6.46 2.52 -4.76
N LEU A 68 -7.12 2.27 -5.89
CA LEU A 68 -7.48 0.92 -6.32
C LEU A 68 -6.23 0.02 -6.36
N PRO A 69 -6.28 -1.20 -5.81
CA PRO A 69 -5.15 -2.11 -5.81
C PRO A 69 -4.73 -2.50 -7.22
N HIS A 70 -3.42 -2.54 -7.49
CA HIS A 70 -2.89 -3.10 -8.75
C HIS A 70 -3.32 -4.54 -9.00
N ALA A 71 -3.61 -5.31 -7.95
CA ALA A 71 -4.10 -6.67 -8.07
C ALA A 71 -5.49 -6.76 -8.73
N TRP A 72 -6.19 -5.63 -8.88
CA TRP A 72 -7.48 -5.54 -9.60
C TRP A 72 -7.29 -5.11 -11.06
N GLY A 73 -6.05 -4.95 -11.53
CA GLY A 73 -5.73 -4.44 -12.86
C GLY A 73 -5.27 -2.98 -12.85
N SER A 74 -5.29 -2.35 -14.03
CA SER A 74 -4.94 -0.94 -14.25
C SER A 74 -6.05 -0.22 -15.02
N GLY A 75 -6.24 1.07 -14.75
CA GLY A 75 -7.26 1.87 -15.43
C GLY A 75 -8.66 1.25 -15.31
N GLN A 76 -9.27 0.97 -16.47
CA GLN A 76 -10.65 0.48 -16.56
C GLN A 76 -10.87 -0.88 -15.87
N GLU A 77 -9.94 -1.83 -15.96
CA GLU A 77 -10.09 -3.15 -15.32
C GLU A 77 -10.24 -3.04 -13.80
N ALA A 78 -9.40 -2.18 -13.20
CA ALA A 78 -9.48 -1.89 -11.77
C ALA A 78 -10.81 -1.20 -11.42
N MET A 79 -11.28 -0.30 -12.27
CA MET A 79 -12.55 0.41 -12.10
C MET A 79 -13.74 -0.54 -12.15
N GLU A 80 -13.80 -1.46 -13.09
CA GLU A 80 -14.87 -2.45 -13.21
C GLU A 80 -14.92 -3.38 -11.99
N THR A 81 -13.75 -3.80 -11.50
CA THR A 81 -13.63 -4.58 -10.26
C THR A 81 -14.14 -3.77 -9.04
N ALA A 82 -13.79 -2.49 -8.96
CA ALA A 82 -14.27 -1.60 -7.91
C ALA A 82 -15.79 -1.39 -7.97
N ILE A 83 -16.38 -1.19 -9.16
CA ILE A 83 -17.83 -1.03 -9.33
C ILE A 83 -18.56 -2.31 -8.92
N THR A 84 -18.00 -3.48 -9.25
CA THR A 84 -18.54 -4.77 -8.81
C THR A 84 -18.58 -4.85 -7.29
N MET A 85 -17.46 -4.53 -6.62
CA MET A 85 -17.40 -4.48 -5.15
C MET A 85 -18.40 -3.48 -4.55
N VAL A 86 -18.50 -2.28 -5.11
CA VAL A 86 -19.44 -1.24 -4.66
C VAL A 86 -20.89 -1.74 -4.69
N ASN A 87 -21.26 -2.46 -5.74
CA ASN A 87 -22.61 -2.99 -5.91
C ASN A 87 -22.88 -4.22 -5.03
N GLU A 88 -21.93 -5.14 -4.92
CA GLU A 88 -22.04 -6.34 -4.08
C GLU A 88 -22.19 -5.99 -2.60
N GLU A 89 -21.38 -5.04 -2.13
CA GLU A 89 -21.34 -4.62 -0.72
C GLU A 89 -22.37 -3.53 -0.41
N LYS A 90 -23.17 -3.13 -1.42
CA LYS A 90 -24.21 -2.11 -1.31
C LYS A 90 -23.65 -0.85 -0.64
N LEU A 91 -22.60 -0.29 -1.23
CA LEU A 91 -21.95 0.93 -0.74
C LEU A 91 -22.63 2.21 -1.24
N GLY A 92 -23.59 2.07 -2.16
CA GLY A 92 -24.21 3.20 -2.83
C GLY A 92 -23.29 3.80 -3.88
N GLN A 93 -23.63 5.00 -4.36
CA GLN A 93 -22.75 5.74 -5.25
C GLN A 93 -21.44 6.08 -4.53
N CYS A 94 -20.31 5.80 -5.18
CA CYS A 94 -18.96 6.16 -4.76
C CYS A 94 -18.33 7.09 -5.80
N SER A 95 -17.45 7.95 -5.34
CA SER A 95 -16.74 8.94 -6.15
C SER A 95 -15.41 8.38 -6.63
N PHE A 96 -15.07 8.66 -7.88
CA PHE A 96 -13.85 8.17 -8.53
C PHE A 96 -13.05 9.29 -9.18
N TRP A 97 -11.73 9.23 -9.04
CA TRP A 97 -10.78 10.14 -9.69
C TRP A 97 -9.65 9.36 -10.35
N GLN A 98 -9.09 9.89 -11.42
CA GLN A 98 -7.99 9.30 -12.16
C GLN A 98 -6.73 10.15 -12.06
N GLN A 99 -5.58 9.50 -11.90
CA GLN A 99 -4.26 10.10 -12.07
C GLN A 99 -3.36 9.11 -12.79
N GLY A 100 -3.01 9.41 -14.05
CA GLY A 100 -2.37 8.43 -14.94
C GLY A 100 -3.20 7.14 -15.01
N ASP A 101 -2.58 6.00 -14.75
CA ASP A 101 -3.24 4.67 -14.75
C ASP A 101 -3.85 4.27 -13.39
N ARG A 102 -3.82 5.17 -12.41
CA ARG A 102 -4.29 4.91 -11.05
C ARG A 102 -5.63 5.60 -10.82
N ILE A 103 -6.50 4.90 -10.12
CA ILE A 103 -7.82 5.40 -9.78
C ILE A 103 -7.96 5.46 -8.26
N LEU A 104 -8.45 6.58 -7.75
CA LEU A 104 -8.83 6.80 -6.37
C LEU A 104 -10.34 6.60 -6.25
N MET A 105 -10.78 5.87 -5.23
CA MET A 105 -12.19 5.70 -4.89
C MET A 105 -12.49 6.27 -3.49
N LEU A 106 -13.66 6.87 -3.34
CA LEU A 106 -14.25 7.30 -2.06
C LEU A 106 -15.71 6.86 -1.97
N CYS A 107 -16.07 6.09 -0.95
CA CYS A 107 -17.44 5.93 -0.50
C CYS A 107 -17.67 6.87 0.69
N PRO A 108 -18.53 7.88 0.57
CA PRO A 108 -18.71 8.89 1.62
C PRO A 108 -19.58 8.40 2.80
N LEU A 109 -20.01 7.15 2.84
CA LEU A 109 -20.77 6.59 3.97
C LEU A 109 -19.87 6.40 5.21
N ALA A 110 -20.35 6.82 6.37
CA ALA A 110 -19.65 6.76 7.65
C ALA A 110 -19.89 5.40 8.34
N PHE A 111 -19.13 4.39 7.95
CA PHE A 111 -19.23 3.05 8.51
C PHE A 111 -18.52 2.93 9.87
N PRO A 112 -18.97 2.05 10.77
CA PRO A 112 -18.15 1.60 11.90
C PRO A 112 -16.83 1.03 11.41
N ARG A 113 -15.72 1.45 12.01
CA ARG A 113 -14.36 1.04 11.64
C ARG A 113 -14.17 -0.48 11.52
N PRO A 114 -14.72 -1.32 12.41
CA PRO A 114 -14.63 -2.78 12.25
C PRO A 114 -15.28 -3.30 10.96
N GLN A 115 -16.35 -2.66 10.47
CA GLN A 115 -16.99 -3.03 9.20
C GLN A 115 -16.08 -2.70 8.02
N VAL A 116 -15.44 -1.52 8.03
CA VAL A 116 -14.45 -1.13 7.01
C VAL A 116 -13.27 -2.10 7.00
N VAL A 117 -12.74 -2.47 8.18
CA VAL A 117 -11.66 -3.46 8.29
C VAL A 117 -12.08 -4.82 7.69
N LYS A 118 -13.29 -5.29 8.00
CA LYS A 118 -13.82 -6.55 7.46
C LYS A 118 -13.92 -6.51 5.93
N LEU A 119 -14.44 -5.42 5.38
CA LEU A 119 -14.53 -5.20 3.93
C LEU A 119 -13.14 -5.19 3.28
N LEU A 120 -12.18 -4.44 3.84
CA LEU A 120 -10.83 -4.41 3.29
C LEU A 120 -10.17 -5.80 3.30
N MET A 121 -10.45 -6.62 4.32
CA MET A 121 -9.96 -8.00 4.38
C MET A 121 -10.61 -8.92 3.34
N SER A 122 -11.92 -8.82 3.11
CA SER A 122 -12.62 -9.67 2.11
C SER A 122 -12.07 -9.43 0.70
N TYR A 123 -11.71 -8.19 0.39
CA TYR A 123 -11.11 -7.82 -0.90
C TYR A 123 -9.56 -7.82 -0.91
N LYS A 124 -8.93 -8.60 -0.02
CA LYS A 124 -7.47 -8.86 0.03
C LYS A 124 -6.59 -7.61 0.24
N MET A 125 -7.14 -6.54 0.82
CA MET A 125 -6.42 -5.30 1.18
C MET A 125 -5.87 -5.34 2.62
N SER A 126 -5.18 -6.43 2.98
CA SER A 126 -4.77 -6.72 4.37
C SER A 126 -3.90 -5.64 5.01
N LYS A 127 -3.01 -5.00 4.23
CA LYS A 127 -2.14 -3.91 4.73
C LYS A 127 -2.95 -2.72 5.22
N ARG A 128 -3.96 -2.27 4.44
CA ARG A 128 -4.83 -1.14 4.83
C ARG A 128 -5.73 -1.52 6.00
N ALA A 129 -6.25 -2.75 6.01
CA ALA A 129 -7.04 -3.26 7.11
C ALA A 129 -6.24 -3.25 8.44
N ALA A 130 -4.96 -3.63 8.40
CA ALA A 130 -4.07 -3.58 9.56
C ALA A 130 -3.82 -2.14 10.02
N ILE A 131 -3.51 -1.21 9.10
CA ILE A 131 -3.34 0.21 9.40
C ILE A 131 -4.57 0.76 10.12
N LEU A 132 -5.76 0.53 9.57
CA LEU A 132 -7.00 1.03 10.14
C LEU A 132 -7.31 0.42 11.52
N LYS A 133 -6.94 -0.84 11.73
CA LYS A 133 -7.09 -1.53 13.02
C LYS A 133 -6.14 -0.98 14.10
N GLU A 134 -4.90 -0.68 13.74
CA GLU A 134 -3.84 -0.27 14.68
C GLU A 134 -3.81 1.23 14.93
N ARG A 135 -4.01 2.03 13.88
CA ARG A 135 -3.82 3.49 13.88
C ARG A 135 -5.11 4.28 13.80
N GLU A 136 -6.25 3.59 13.82
CA GLU A 136 -7.61 4.15 13.82
C GLU A 136 -8.04 4.86 12.53
N HIS A 137 -7.09 5.24 11.67
CA HIS A 137 -7.31 5.85 10.38
C HIS A 137 -6.20 5.51 9.38
N ASP A 138 -6.51 5.59 8.09
CA ASP A 138 -5.52 5.57 7.01
C ASP A 138 -5.37 7.00 6.45
N TRP A 139 -4.17 7.35 5.99
CA TRP A 139 -3.90 8.63 5.34
C TRP A 139 -3.74 8.38 3.85
N ILE A 140 -4.66 8.91 3.06
CA ILE A 140 -4.75 8.65 1.63
C ILE A 140 -4.29 9.89 0.86
N ARG A 141 -3.26 9.72 0.03
CA ARG A 141 -2.82 10.78 -0.88
C ARG A 141 -3.95 11.20 -1.81
N ILE A 142 -4.20 12.51 -1.89
CA ILE A 142 -5.19 13.13 -2.77
C ILE A 142 -4.60 14.20 -3.72
N SER A 143 -3.31 14.52 -3.60
CA SER A 143 -2.64 15.43 -4.52
C SER A 143 -1.61 14.74 -5.40
N ASN A 144 -1.19 15.50 -6.40
CA ASN A 144 0.04 15.31 -7.14
C ASN A 144 1.25 15.34 -6.21
N ILE A 145 2.35 14.81 -6.70
CA ILE A 145 3.66 14.96 -6.08
C ILE A 145 4.23 16.28 -6.60
N MET A 146 4.59 17.18 -5.69
CA MET A 146 5.38 18.37 -6.00
C MET A 146 6.85 18.01 -5.84
N ASP A 147 7.64 18.21 -6.89
CA ASP A 147 9.10 18.10 -6.81
C ASP A 147 9.73 19.38 -6.24
N GLU A 148 11.05 19.37 -6.04
CA GLU A 148 11.81 20.50 -5.46
C GLU A 148 11.75 21.77 -6.34
N ASP A 149 11.50 21.60 -7.64
CA ASP A 149 11.32 22.70 -8.59
C ASP A 149 9.88 23.23 -8.62
N ALA A 150 9.03 22.78 -7.70
CA ALA A 150 7.62 23.11 -7.60
C ALA A 150 6.79 22.73 -8.85
N ASN A 151 7.25 21.75 -9.64
CA ASN A 151 6.49 21.20 -10.74
C ASN A 151 5.53 20.12 -10.23
N TRP A 152 4.27 20.22 -10.64
CA TRP A 152 3.24 19.25 -10.31
C TRP A 152 3.16 18.17 -11.38
N GLN A 153 3.35 16.91 -10.98
CA GLN A 153 3.20 15.75 -11.88
C GLN A 153 1.75 15.25 -11.90
N ASP A 154 1.15 15.14 -13.10
CA ASP A 154 -0.18 14.58 -13.43
C ASP A 154 -1.34 14.96 -12.51
N GLU A 155 -2.22 15.88 -12.91
CA GLU A 155 -3.39 16.29 -12.10
C GLU A 155 -4.42 15.17 -11.88
N LEU A 156 -4.93 15.08 -10.64
CA LEU A 156 -6.01 14.18 -10.27
C LEU A 156 -7.35 14.68 -10.87
N GLN A 157 -7.85 13.97 -11.88
CA GLN A 157 -9.07 14.35 -12.61
C GLN A 157 -10.31 13.63 -12.06
N PRO A 158 -11.44 14.32 -11.86
CA PRO A 158 -12.69 13.67 -11.47
C PRO A 158 -13.22 12.81 -12.61
N ILE A 159 -13.55 11.54 -12.33
CA ILE A 159 -14.27 10.66 -13.25
C ILE A 159 -15.78 10.80 -13.03
N GLY A 160 -16.21 10.74 -11.77
CA GLY A 160 -17.62 10.91 -11.40
C GLY A 160 -18.11 9.93 -10.34
N LEU A 161 -19.44 9.75 -10.30
CA LEU A 161 -20.15 8.90 -9.35
C LEU A 161 -20.55 7.57 -9.99
N TYR A 162 -20.21 6.45 -9.35
CA TYR A 162 -20.52 5.10 -9.82
C TYR A 162 -21.05 4.21 -8.70
N GLY A 163 -21.88 3.24 -9.07
CA GLY A 163 -22.57 2.36 -8.13
C GLY A 163 -24.07 2.64 -8.09
N ASN A 164 -24.83 1.63 -7.67
CA ASN A 164 -26.28 1.75 -7.60
C ASN A 164 -26.71 2.70 -6.48
N GLU A 165 -27.78 3.45 -6.69
CA GLU A 165 -28.43 4.16 -5.59
C GLU A 165 -29.04 3.15 -4.62
N ILE A 166 -28.82 3.38 -3.33
CA ILE A 166 -29.36 2.55 -2.25
C ILE A 166 -29.99 3.43 -1.18
N ASP A 167 -31.02 2.91 -0.55
CA ASP A 167 -31.55 3.46 0.69
C ASP A 167 -30.73 2.92 1.86
N SER A 168 -29.61 3.58 2.12
CA SER A 168 -28.77 3.27 3.28
C SER A 168 -29.28 4.02 4.51
N THR A 169 -29.40 3.31 5.63
CA THR A 169 -29.58 3.93 6.95
C THR A 169 -28.26 4.47 7.52
N THR A 170 -27.14 4.21 6.85
CA THR A 170 -25.82 4.69 7.25
C THR A 170 -25.73 6.17 6.91
N SER A 171 -25.28 6.97 7.89
CA SER A 171 -25.05 8.39 7.70
C SER A 171 -23.87 8.65 6.75
N PHE A 172 -23.91 9.75 6.03
CA PHE A 172 -22.76 10.23 5.26
C PHE A 172 -21.76 10.93 6.18
N SER A 173 -20.49 10.89 5.82
CA SER A 173 -19.46 11.72 6.43
C SER A 173 -19.51 13.14 5.86
N ALA A 174 -19.81 14.12 6.70
CA ALA A 174 -19.89 15.53 6.28
C ALA A 174 -18.56 16.03 5.69
N SER A 175 -17.43 15.66 6.32
CA SER A 175 -16.10 16.06 5.88
C SER A 175 -15.71 15.46 4.53
N HIS A 176 -16.09 14.20 4.27
CA HIS A 176 -15.74 13.54 3.02
C HIS A 176 -16.65 13.97 1.87
N LEU A 177 -17.90 14.35 2.13
CA LEU A 177 -18.74 15.01 1.14
C LEU A 177 -18.20 16.39 0.74
N GLU A 178 -17.71 17.16 1.71
CA GLU A 178 -17.04 18.43 1.42
C GLU A 178 -15.74 18.19 0.66
N LEU A 179 -14.99 17.13 0.98
CA LEU A 179 -13.82 16.73 0.21
C LEU A 179 -14.17 16.36 -1.25
N GLU A 180 -15.23 15.58 -1.48
CA GLU A 180 -15.73 15.25 -2.83
C GLU A 180 -15.96 16.53 -3.64
N LYS A 181 -16.65 17.50 -3.03
CA LYS A 181 -16.97 18.79 -3.64
C LYS A 181 -15.70 19.59 -3.96
N ARG A 182 -14.75 19.68 -3.02
CA ARG A 182 -13.46 20.38 -3.24
C ARG A 182 -12.62 19.70 -4.33
N MET A 183 -12.79 18.40 -4.51
CA MET A 183 -12.12 17.61 -5.55
C MET A 183 -12.95 17.50 -6.86
N GLY A 184 -13.96 18.36 -7.05
CA GLY A 184 -14.67 18.50 -8.32
C GLY A 184 -15.82 17.52 -8.56
N ILE A 185 -16.22 16.71 -7.58
CA ILE A 185 -17.39 15.82 -7.69
C ILE A 185 -18.56 16.39 -6.90
N PHE A 186 -19.66 16.67 -7.58
CA PHE A 186 -20.88 17.23 -7.00
C PHE A 186 -21.98 16.18 -6.95
N ARG A 187 -22.29 15.73 -5.75
CA ARG A 187 -23.36 14.76 -5.46
C ARG A 187 -24.66 15.46 -5.11
N GLN A 188 -25.77 14.94 -5.64
CA GLN A 188 -27.09 15.23 -5.10
C GLN A 188 -27.40 14.28 -3.94
N ILE A 189 -27.71 14.84 -2.78
CA ILE A 189 -28.04 14.07 -1.57
C ILE A 189 -29.54 14.18 -1.33
N ARG A 190 -30.20 13.03 -1.11
CA ARG A 190 -31.63 13.00 -0.79
C ARG A 190 -31.90 13.73 0.53
N SER A 191 -33.04 14.40 0.61
CA SER A 191 -33.43 15.21 1.79
C SER A 191 -33.52 14.40 3.10
N ALA A 192 -33.77 13.10 3.02
CA ALA A 192 -33.86 12.21 4.17
C ALA A 192 -32.49 11.67 4.65
N ALA A 193 -31.39 12.01 3.98
CA ALA A 193 -30.06 11.53 4.37
C ALA A 193 -29.61 12.11 5.72
N THR A 194 -28.89 11.30 6.48
CA THR A 194 -28.29 11.72 7.76
C THR A 194 -26.79 11.93 7.60
N PHE A 195 -26.20 12.77 8.45
CA PHE A 195 -24.80 13.16 8.37
C PHE A 195 -24.08 12.90 9.70
N SER A 196 -22.78 12.65 9.62
CA SER A 196 -21.91 12.41 10.77
C SER A 196 -20.60 13.14 10.61
N GLY A 197 -20.09 13.61 11.75
CA GLY A 197 -18.86 14.35 11.86
C GLY A 197 -18.95 15.82 11.44
N THR A 198 -17.80 16.48 11.41
CA THR A 198 -17.66 17.90 11.03
C THR A 198 -17.52 18.07 9.52
N GLN A 199 -17.76 19.27 9.00
CA GLN A 199 -17.60 19.55 7.56
C GLN A 199 -16.15 19.69 7.12
N GLU A 200 -15.23 20.04 8.01
CA GLU A 200 -13.83 20.25 7.60
C GLU A 200 -13.10 18.89 7.46
N PRO A 201 -12.57 18.56 6.27
CA PRO A 201 -11.76 17.37 6.08
C PRO A 201 -10.43 17.49 6.82
N SER A 202 -10.03 16.38 7.46
CA SER A 202 -8.70 16.28 8.09
C SER A 202 -7.65 16.02 7.01
N LEU A 203 -6.92 17.07 6.67
CA LEU A 203 -5.86 17.07 5.67
C LEU A 203 -4.49 17.24 6.35
N ARG A 204 -3.44 16.66 5.75
CA ARG A 204 -2.05 16.91 6.15
C ARG A 204 -1.14 17.00 4.93
N ILE A 205 -0.01 17.67 5.10
CA ILE A 205 1.10 17.62 4.16
C ILE A 205 2.05 16.51 4.63
N ALA A 206 2.38 15.60 3.72
CA ALA A 206 3.39 14.57 3.92
C ALA A 206 4.61 14.87 3.04
N VAL A 207 5.80 14.60 3.60
CA VAL A 207 7.10 14.74 2.91
C VAL A 207 7.71 13.35 2.80
N ARG A 208 8.19 12.98 1.62
CA ARG A 208 8.86 11.71 1.34
C ARG A 208 10.19 11.97 0.63
N GLU A 209 11.17 11.13 0.92
CA GLU A 209 12.49 11.09 0.27
C GLU A 209 12.54 10.03 -0.84
#